data_AF-A0A1V6DXX9-F1
#
_entry.id   AF-A0A1V6DXX9-F1
#
_cell.length_a   1.000
_cell.length_b   1.000
_cell.length_c   1.000
_cell.angle_alpha   90.00
_cell.angle_beta   90.00
_cell.angle_gamma   90.00
#
_symmetry.space_group_name_H-M   'P 1'
#
loop_
_entity.id
_entity.type
_entity.pdbx_description
1 polymer ?
#
loop_
_entity_poly.entity_id
_entity_poly.type
_entity_poly.pdbx_seq_one_letter_code
_entity_poly.pdbx_strand_id
1 'polypeptide(L)' 'MADFKRKPGESFESFLRKFKKGLKNSKRLEKARSKQHLEPKKTKRQQKKYALISIKTQRKKEYLRKIGKLEETQNR' A
#
# COMPACT_ATOMS: atom_id res chain seq x y z
N MET A 1 1.09 13.12 -16.82
CA MET A 1 1.98 11.93 -16.75
C MET A 1 2.61 11.93 -15.36
N ALA A 2 3.29 10.89 -14.90
CA ALA A 2 4.12 11.07 -13.69
C ALA A 2 5.39 11.80 -14.14
N ASP A 3 5.46 13.11 -13.92
CA ASP A 3 6.50 13.99 -14.47
C ASP A 3 7.83 13.80 -13.73
N PHE A 4 8.37 12.58 -13.78
CA PHE A 4 9.70 12.26 -13.31
C PHE A 4 10.67 12.55 -14.45
N LYS A 5 11.35 13.68 -14.38
CA LYS A 5 12.52 13.96 -15.20
C LYS A 5 13.78 13.49 -14.47
N ARG A 6 14.72 12.92 -15.23
CA ARG A 6 16.03 12.55 -14.70
C ARG A 6 16.80 13.81 -14.32
N LYS A 7 17.35 13.85 -13.10
CA LYS A 7 18.21 14.98 -12.70
C LYS A 7 19.58 14.87 -13.37
N PRO A 8 20.24 15.97 -13.73
CA PRO A 8 21.62 15.93 -14.21
C PRO A 8 22.52 15.31 -13.13
N GLY A 9 23.40 14.39 -13.53
CA GLY A 9 24.27 13.64 -12.60
C GLY A 9 23.61 12.45 -11.88
N GLU A 10 22.32 12.16 -12.11
CA GLU A 10 21.64 11.00 -11.52
C GLU A 10 21.86 9.73 -12.36
N SER A 11 22.27 8.62 -11.71
CA SER A 11 22.32 7.32 -12.36
C SER A 11 20.91 6.87 -12.78
N PHE A 12 20.83 6.17 -13.92
CA PHE A 12 19.54 5.72 -14.46
C PHE A 12 18.76 4.85 -13.46
N GLU A 13 19.45 3.99 -12.71
CA GLU A 13 18.81 3.16 -11.70
C GLU A 13 18.21 3.95 -10.54
N SER A 14 18.90 5.00 -10.08
CA SER A 14 18.40 5.87 -9.01
C SER A 14 17.11 6.56 -9.45
N PHE A 15 17.09 7.04 -10.69
CA PHE A 15 15.90 7.59 -11.32
C PHE A 15 14.76 6.55 -11.40
N LEU A 16 15.04 5.33 -11.86
CA LEU A 16 14.05 4.25 -11.91
C LEU A 16 13.49 3.89 -10.54
N ARG A 17 14.33 3.87 -9.49
CA ARG A 17 13.89 3.64 -8.10
C ARG A 17 12.90 4.73 -7.65
N LYS A 18 13.22 6.00 -7.90
CA LYS A 18 12.32 7.12 -7.60
C LYS A 18 11.02 7.05 -8.38
N PHE A 19 11.09 6.74 -9.67
CA PHE A 19 9.91 6.55 -10.50
C PHE A 19 9.00 5.44 -9.96
N LYS A 20 9.57 4.25 -9.66
CA LYS A 20 8.83 3.12 -9.08
C LYS A 20 8.20 3.47 -7.74
N LYS A 21 8.93 4.16 -6.86
CA LYS A 21 8.41 4.64 -5.56
C LYS A 21 7.27 5.64 -5.74
N GLY A 22 7.43 6.59 -6.65
CA GLY A 22 6.38 7.56 -7.01
C GLY A 22 5.12 6.88 -7.54
N LEU A 23 5.28 5.89 -8.42
CA LEU A 23 4.17 5.13 -8.97
C LEU A 23 3.41 4.35 -7.89
N LYS A 24 4.14 3.67 -6.98
CA LYS A 24 3.56 2.98 -5.82
C LYS A 24 2.79 3.94 -4.91
N ASN A 25 3.39 5.07 -4.54
CA ASN A 25 2.78 6.05 -3.64
C ASN A 25 1.53 6.70 -4.24
N SER A 26 1.53 6.96 -5.56
CA SER A 26 0.38 7.54 -6.26
C SER A 26 -0.84 6.61 -6.32
N LYS A 27 -0.66 5.30 -6.09
CA LYS A 27 -1.66 4.24 -6.25
C LYS A 27 -2.39 4.27 -7.61
N ARG A 28 -1.80 4.91 -8.62
CA ARG A 28 -2.45 5.15 -9.92
C ARG A 28 -2.70 3.84 -10.67
N LEU A 29 -1.75 2.91 -10.61
CA LEU A 29 -1.91 1.56 -11.18
C LEU A 29 -3.00 0.76 -10.47
N GLU A 30 -3.04 0.81 -9.13
CA GLU A 30 -4.08 0.13 -8.35
C GLU A 30 -5.47 0.66 -8.70
N LYS A 31 -5.61 1.99 -8.77
CA LYS A 31 -6.87 2.64 -9.18
C LYS A 31 -7.27 2.30 -10.62
N ALA A 32 -6.31 2.20 -11.53
CA ALA A 32 -6.59 1.82 -12.92
C ALA A 32 -7.09 0.37 -12.98
N ARG A 33 -6.43 -0.54 -12.28
CA ARG A 33 -6.82 -1.96 -12.18
C ARG A 33 -8.19 -2.12 -11.51
N SER A 34 -8.47 -1.40 -10.43
CA SER A 34 -9.77 -1.47 -9.76
C SER A 34 -10.92 -0.92 -10.61
N LYS A 35 -10.64 -0.04 -11.56
CA LYS A 35 -11.63 0.52 -12.51
C LYS A 35 -11.82 -0.32 -13.76
N GLN A 36 -11.00 -1.36 -13.96
CA GLN A 36 -11.10 -2.24 -15.14
C GLN A 36 -12.45 -2.98 -15.19
N HIS A 37 -13.05 -3.24 -14.03
CA HIS A 37 -14.34 -3.90 -13.90
C HIS A 37 -15.26 -3.12 -12.95
N LEU A 38 -16.56 -3.27 -13.12
CA LEU A 38 -17.55 -2.73 -12.19
C LEU A 38 -17.53 -3.54 -10.89
N GLU A 39 -17.10 -2.91 -9.80
CA GLU A 39 -17.22 -3.50 -8.46
C GLU A 39 -18.56 -3.11 -7.81
N PRO A 40 -19.41 -4.08 -7.42
CA PRO A 40 -20.64 -3.78 -6.71
C PRO A 40 -20.37 -3.27 -5.29
N LYS A 41 -21.31 -2.49 -4.74
CA LYS A 41 -21.21 -2.03 -3.34
C LYS A 41 -21.17 -3.23 -2.39
N LYS A 42 -20.31 -3.16 -1.38
CA LYS A 42 -20.20 -4.22 -0.35
C LYS A 42 -21.51 -4.37 0.43
N THR A 43 -22.01 -5.59 0.55
CA THR A 43 -23.18 -5.90 1.39
C THR A 43 -22.86 -5.77 2.88
N LYS A 44 -23.88 -5.58 3.75
CA LYS A 44 -23.68 -5.51 5.22
C LYS A 44 -22.91 -6.72 5.77
N ARG A 45 -23.18 -7.92 5.25
CA ARG A 45 -22.45 -9.15 5.63
C ARG A 45 -20.97 -9.09 5.25
N GLN A 46 -20.66 -8.63 4.04
CA GLN A 46 -19.27 -8.46 3.59
C GLN A 46 -18.53 -7.40 4.41
N GLN A 47 -19.18 -6.29 4.73
CA GLN A 47 -18.63 -5.24 5.58
C GLN A 47 -18.32 -5.76 7.00
N LYS A 48 -19.26 -6.49 7.63
CA LYS A 48 -19.06 -7.12 8.94
C LYS A 48 -17.89 -8.11 8.92
N LYS A 49 -17.83 -8.99 7.89
CA LYS A 49 -16.73 -9.95 7.73
C LYS A 49 -15.39 -9.24 7.61
N TYR A 50 -15.31 -8.18 6.80
CA TYR A 50 -14.10 -7.38 6.64
C TYR A 50 -13.65 -6.75 7.96
N ALA A 51 -14.58 -6.15 8.71
CA ALA A 51 -14.28 -5.53 10.01
C ALA A 51 -13.71 -6.55 11.02
N LEU A 52 -14.33 -7.73 11.14
CA LEU A 52 -13.86 -8.79 12.05
C LEU A 52 -12.46 -9.29 11.67
N ILE A 53 -12.19 -9.47 10.37
CA ILE A 53 -10.86 -9.86 9.89
C ILE A 53 -9.84 -8.76 10.22
N SER A 54 -10.17 -7.49 9.97
CA SER A 54 -9.29 -6.35 10.27
C SER A 54 -8.90 -6.32 11.75
N ILE A 55 -9.87 -6.48 12.65
CA ILE A 55 -9.62 -6.52 14.10
C ILE A 55 -8.72 -7.69 14.47
N LYS A 56 -8.97 -8.89 13.93
CA LYS A 56 -8.13 -10.08 14.18
C LYS A 56 -6.69 -9.86 13.72
N THR A 57 -6.50 -9.30 12.52
CA THR A 57 -5.18 -9.02 11.97
C THR A 57 -4.46 -7.95 12.79
N GLN A 58 -5.16 -6.91 13.24
CA GLN A 58 -4.60 -5.88 14.11
C GLN A 58 -4.11 -6.47 15.43
N ARG A 59 -4.95 -7.24 16.13
CA ARG A 59 -4.59 -7.92 17.40
C ARG A 59 -3.36 -8.83 17.23
N LYS A 60 -3.32 -9.59 16.12
CA LYS A 60 -2.15 -10.44 15.80
C LYS A 60 -0.90 -9.59 15.61
N LYS A 61 -0.98 -8.48 14.88
CA LYS A 61 0.16 -7.57 14.69
C LYS A 61 0.63 -6.95 16.01
N GLU A 62 -0.29 -6.51 16.85
CA GLU A 62 0.03 -5.96 18.18
C GLU A 62 0.72 -6.99 19.07
N TYR A 63 0.22 -8.23 19.09
CA TYR A 63 0.87 -9.32 19.79
C TYR A 63 2.30 -9.58 19.28
N LEU A 64 2.48 -9.65 17.96
CA LEU A 64 3.80 -9.86 17.35
C LEU A 64 4.79 -8.71 17.67
N ARG A 65 4.31 -7.47 17.75
CA ARG A 65 5.11 -6.32 18.21
C ARG A 65 5.55 -6.49 19.66
N LYS A 66 4.62 -6.84 20.57
CA LYS A 66 4.91 -7.02 22.00
C LYS A 66 5.99 -8.08 22.26
N ILE A 67 6.02 -9.15 21.47
CA ILE A 67 7.01 -10.23 21.62
C ILE A 67 8.31 -9.98 20.81
N GLY A 68 8.48 -8.80 20.22
CA GLY A 68 9.67 -8.43 19.46
C GLY A 68 9.84 -9.15 18.11
N LYS A 69 8.84 -9.90 17.63
CA LYS A 69 8.87 -10.60 16.33
C LYS A 69 8.49 -9.71 15.14
N LEU A 70 8.04 -8.49 15.42
CA LEU A 70 7.78 -7.48 14.42
C LEU A 70 8.48 -6.21 14.86
N GLU A 71 9.44 -5.74 14.06
CA GLU A 71 10.17 -4.51 14.34
C GLU A 71 9.18 -3.38 14.62
N GLU A 72 9.42 -2.64 15.69
CA GLU A 72 8.77 -1.36 15.92
C GLU A 72 9.34 -0.39 14.90
N THR A 73 8.86 -0.46 13.65
CA THR A 73 9.09 0.60 12.70
C THR A 73 8.33 1.83 13.22
N GLN A 74 8.97 2.59 14.10
CA GLN A 74 8.72 4.01 14.31
C GLN A 74 8.90 4.67 12.96
N ASN A 75 7.84 4.78 12.14
CA ASN A 75 7.78 5.74 11.03
C ASN A 75 6.37 5.74 10.41
N ARG A 76 5.65 6.81 10.75
CA ARG A 76 4.72 7.63 9.94
C ARG A 76 4.00 6.96 8.76
#